data_AF-A0A929ESJ5-F1
#
_entry.id   AF-A0A929ESJ5-F1
#
_cell.length_a   1.000
_cell.length_b   1.000
_cell.length_c   1.000
_cell.angle_alpha   90.00
_cell.angle_beta   90.00
_cell.angle_gamma   90.00
#
_symmetry.space_group_name_H-M   'P 1'
#
loop_
_entity.id
_entity.type
_entity.pdbx_description
1 polymer ?
#
loop_
_entity_poly.entity_id
_entity_poly.type
_entity_poly.pdbx_seq_one_letter_code
_entity_poly.pdbx_strand_id
1 'polypeptide(L)'
;MKRNIKYKSLALFICFNIFLITGCSYRSKAIREAVMSKDMSITFLSDFGLIEIIAGDKNKRTYIWDSKKVKVRLIPRKEIWYGKFGLYHPAVRPPHKGVVHMVVEEAQLHYNSINDAIKKLGINDYIYSKDGLLLFFKRTTSGDGKSFVDISVYQIYINGKKPSNLPGSQDSKIKIHINK
;
A
#
# COMPACT_ATOMS: atom_id res chain seq x y z
N MET A 1 1.60 74.36 37.73
CA MET A 1 2.74 74.66 36.84
C MET A 1 3.43 73.35 36.48
N LYS A 2 3.61 73.08 35.17
CA LYS A 2 4.22 71.86 34.61
C LYS A 2 5.66 71.66 35.10
N ARG A 3 6.10 70.41 35.27
CA ARG A 3 7.34 69.88 34.64
C ARG A 3 7.46 68.35 34.76
N ASN A 4 7.36 67.72 33.59
CA ASN A 4 7.79 66.35 33.33
C ASN A 4 9.32 66.26 33.41
N ILE A 5 9.85 65.18 33.99
CA ILE A 5 11.22 64.73 33.77
C ILE A 5 11.21 63.22 33.50
N LYS A 6 11.75 62.84 32.34
CA LYS A 6 11.93 61.47 31.85
C LYS A 6 13.37 61.02 32.12
N TYR A 7 13.55 59.81 32.64
CA TYR A 7 14.78 58.99 32.53
C TYR A 7 14.32 57.52 32.46
N LYS A 8 14.22 56.87 31.29
CA LYS A 8 15.25 56.14 30.51
C LYS A 8 16.16 55.20 31.34
N SER A 9 15.92 53.89 31.14
CA SER A 9 16.81 52.72 31.20
C SER A 9 17.55 52.37 32.50
N LEU A 10 17.13 51.27 33.13
CA LEU A 10 17.99 50.28 33.80
C LEU A 10 17.18 48.97 33.95
N ALA A 11 17.22 48.08 32.96
CA ALA A 11 18.04 46.86 32.95
C ALA A 11 17.55 45.75 33.91
N LEU A 12 17.61 44.52 33.40
CA LEU A 12 17.69 43.22 34.09
C LEU A 12 16.40 42.39 34.29
N PHE A 13 16.49 41.14 33.79
CA PHE A 13 15.62 39.97 34.01
C PHE A 13 14.19 40.12 33.47
N ILE A 14 13.78 39.43 32.40
CA ILE A 14 13.64 37.97 32.32
C ILE A 14 13.84 37.55 30.85
N CYS A 15 15.06 37.15 30.51
CA CYS A 15 15.34 36.32 29.34
C CYS A 15 15.18 34.86 29.77
N PHE A 16 14.03 34.24 29.54
CA PHE A 16 13.84 32.80 29.35
C PHE A 16 12.34 32.53 29.45
N ASN A 17 11.64 32.39 28.32
CA ASN A 17 10.45 31.56 28.14
C ASN A 17 9.91 31.73 26.72
N ILE A 18 10.80 31.67 25.74
CA ILE A 18 10.43 31.31 24.37
C ILE A 18 11.01 29.91 24.17
N PHE A 19 10.39 28.93 24.86
CA PHE A 19 10.50 27.53 24.42
C PHE A 19 9.72 27.46 23.11
N LEU A 20 10.45 27.69 22.02
CA LEU A 20 10.08 27.27 20.68
C LEU A 20 9.90 25.76 20.74
N ILE A 21 8.68 25.32 21.06
CA ILE A 21 8.23 23.97 20.74
C ILE A 21 7.99 23.98 19.23
N THR A 22 9.08 24.02 18.45
CA THR A 22 9.08 23.49 17.10
C THR A 22 9.01 21.98 17.24
N GLY A 23 7.81 21.51 17.60
CA GLY A 23 7.42 20.14 17.37
C GLY A 23 7.44 19.95 15.87
N CYS A 24 8.61 19.59 15.34
CA CYS A 24 8.74 19.08 14.01
C CYS A 24 8.01 17.74 14.05
N SER A 25 6.71 17.79 13.82
CA SER A 25 5.90 16.62 13.53
C SER A 25 6.59 15.95 12.36
N TYR A 26 7.39 14.92 12.62
CA TYR A 26 7.94 14.05 11.59
C TYR A 26 6.73 13.36 10.96
N ARG A 27 6.09 14.08 10.04
CA ARG A 27 4.96 13.60 9.26
C ARG A 27 5.56 12.51 8.41
N SER A 28 5.41 11.26 8.84
CA SER A 28 5.84 10.12 8.05
C SER A 28 5.28 10.34 6.66
N LYS A 29 6.15 10.50 5.67
CA LYS A 29 5.74 10.78 4.28
C LYS A 29 4.68 9.75 3.92
N ALA A 30 3.43 10.20 3.80
CA ALA A 30 2.32 9.32 3.49
C ALA A 30 2.71 8.53 2.25
N ILE A 31 2.70 7.20 2.36
CA ILE A 31 3.06 6.32 1.27
C ILE A 31 2.01 6.54 0.20
N ARG A 32 2.44 7.07 -0.95
CA ARG A 32 1.53 7.39 -2.04
C ARG A 32 1.00 6.10 -2.63
N GLU A 33 -0.31 6.07 -2.86
CA GLU A 33 -1.01 4.99 -3.57
C GLU A 33 -0.82 3.58 -3.00
N ALA A 34 -0.53 3.47 -1.70
CA ALA A 34 -0.75 2.22 -0.98
C ALA A 34 -2.26 1.91 -0.96
N VAL A 35 -2.59 0.63 -1.09
CA VAL A 35 -3.93 0.06 -1.02
C VAL A 35 -4.23 -0.43 0.39
N MET A 36 -3.26 -1.08 1.03
CA MET A 36 -3.41 -1.66 2.35
C MET A 36 -2.88 -0.74 3.44
N SER A 37 -3.72 -0.44 4.43
CA SER A 37 -3.35 0.26 5.66
C SER A 37 -2.77 -0.70 6.68
N LYS A 38 -2.03 -0.18 7.68
CA LYS A 38 -1.55 -0.97 8.82
C LYS A 38 -2.70 -1.78 9.46
N ASP A 39 -2.38 -3.00 9.88
CA ASP A 39 -3.25 -3.97 10.56
C ASP A 39 -4.42 -4.52 9.72
N MET A 40 -4.45 -4.16 8.43
CA MET A 40 -5.35 -4.75 7.43
C MET A 40 -4.85 -6.15 7.04
N SER A 41 -5.75 -7.12 6.97
CA SER A 41 -5.56 -8.41 6.31
C SER A 41 -6.51 -8.54 5.14
N ILE A 42 -6.01 -9.06 4.02
CA ILE A 42 -6.82 -9.48 2.87
C ILE A 42 -6.58 -10.97 2.68
N THR A 43 -7.65 -11.75 2.67
CA THR A 43 -7.63 -13.17 2.34
C THR A 43 -8.44 -13.40 1.08
N PHE A 44 -7.92 -14.20 0.15
CA PHE A 44 -8.62 -14.54 -1.08
C PHE A 44 -8.30 -15.96 -1.57
N LEU A 45 -9.26 -16.58 -2.26
CA LEU A 45 -9.11 -17.92 -2.83
C LEU A 45 -8.72 -17.84 -4.31
N SER A 46 -7.45 -18.13 -4.60
CA SER A 46 -6.92 -18.26 -5.96
C SER A 46 -7.00 -19.69 -6.49
N ASP A 47 -6.72 -19.88 -7.78
CA ASP A 47 -6.57 -21.22 -8.38
C ASP A 47 -5.41 -22.02 -7.75
N PHE A 48 -4.50 -21.35 -7.05
CA PHE A 48 -3.40 -21.94 -6.30
C PHE A 48 -3.71 -22.11 -4.81
N GLY A 49 -4.96 -21.89 -4.39
CA GLY A 49 -5.41 -22.02 -3.01
C GLY A 49 -5.57 -20.69 -2.28
N LEU A 50 -5.66 -20.78 -0.95
CA LEU A 50 -5.94 -19.65 -0.07
C LEU A 50 -4.68 -18.80 0.13
N ILE A 51 -4.78 -17.52 -0.19
CA ILE A 51 -3.73 -16.52 -0.04
C ILE A 51 -4.17 -15.52 1.02
N GLU A 52 -3.29 -15.20 1.97
CA GLU A 52 -3.49 -14.12 2.93
C GLU A 52 -2.34 -13.11 2.84
N ILE A 53 -2.69 -11.83 2.88
CA ILE A 53 -1.75 -10.71 2.87
C ILE A 53 -2.07 -9.83 4.08
N ILE A 54 -1.10 -9.68 4.98
CA ILE A 54 -1.23 -8.88 6.20
C ILE A 54 -0.33 -7.65 6.10
N ALA A 55 -0.91 -6.48 6.26
CA ALA A 55 -0.19 -5.21 6.31
C ALA A 55 0.30 -4.92 7.73
N GLY A 56 1.62 -4.88 7.89
CA GLY A 56 2.27 -4.47 9.13
C GLY A 56 2.72 -3.01 9.10
N ASP A 57 3.55 -2.64 10.08
CA ASP A 57 4.10 -1.28 10.16
C ASP A 57 4.85 -0.84 8.90
N LYS A 58 4.62 0.42 8.52
CA LYS A 58 5.20 1.05 7.33
C LYS A 58 4.78 0.24 6.08
N ASN A 59 5.73 -0.11 5.22
CA ASN A 59 5.48 -0.90 4.00
C ASN A 59 5.67 -2.40 4.21
N LYS A 60 5.59 -2.90 5.44
CA LYS A 60 5.73 -4.34 5.68
C LYS A 60 4.46 -5.05 5.23
N ARG A 61 4.64 -6.15 4.50
CA ARG A 61 3.60 -7.12 4.15
C ARG A 61 4.05 -8.50 4.58
N THR A 62 3.14 -9.29 5.12
CA THR A 62 3.33 -10.72 5.32
C THR A 62 2.42 -11.44 4.35
N TYR A 63 3.01 -12.21 3.45
CA TYR A 63 2.29 -13.05 2.50
C TYR A 63 2.25 -14.47 3.04
N ILE A 64 1.08 -15.09 3.00
CA ILE A 64 0.85 -16.43 3.53
C ILE A 64 0.13 -17.25 2.48
N TRP A 65 0.73 -18.38 2.09
CA TRP A 65 0.15 -19.39 1.22
C TRP A 65 0.82 -20.74 1.50
N ASP A 66 0.13 -21.86 1.25
CA ASP A 66 0.63 -23.22 1.59
C ASP A 66 1.17 -23.34 3.03
N SER A 67 0.57 -22.63 3.99
CA SER A 67 1.04 -22.53 5.39
C SER A 67 2.45 -21.94 5.59
N LYS A 68 3.06 -21.36 4.55
CA LYS A 68 4.34 -20.65 4.62
C LYS A 68 4.12 -19.15 4.71
N LYS A 69 4.97 -18.49 5.49
CA LYS A 69 4.90 -17.04 5.73
C LYS A 69 6.14 -16.37 5.16
N VAL A 70 5.95 -15.31 4.39
CA VAL A 70 7.03 -14.51 3.80
C VAL A 70 6.82 -13.05 4.16
N LYS A 71 7.76 -12.48 4.92
CA LYS A 71 7.73 -11.07 5.32
C LYS A 71 8.55 -10.26 4.33
N VAL A 72 7.97 -9.21 3.79
CA VAL A 72 8.59 -8.32 2.80
C VAL A 72 8.38 -6.88 3.22
N ARG A 73 9.39 -6.03 3.04
CA ARG A 73 9.22 -4.58 3.13
C ARG A 73 9.16 -4.04 1.71
N LEU A 74 7.99 -3.54 1.30
CA LEU A 74 7.84 -2.97 -0.03
C LEU A 74 8.53 -1.60 -0.15
N ILE A 75 8.99 -1.31 -1.35
CA ILE A 75 9.70 -0.09 -1.74
C ILE A 75 8.69 0.84 -2.39
N PRO A 76 8.51 2.09 -1.94
CA PRO A 76 7.71 3.07 -2.67
C PRO A 76 8.36 3.41 -3.99
N ARG A 77 7.58 3.47 -5.08
CA ARG A 77 8.11 3.92 -6.36
C ARG A 77 8.44 5.42 -6.29
N LYS A 78 9.50 5.80 -7.01
CA LYS A 78 9.91 7.21 -7.15
C LYS A 78 9.25 7.89 -8.36
N GLU A 79 8.81 7.09 -9.33
CA GLU A 79 8.14 7.51 -10.56
C GLU A 79 7.06 6.50 -10.97
N ILE A 80 6.16 6.90 -11.85
CA ILE A 80 5.09 6.05 -12.37
C ILE A 80 5.71 5.00 -13.31
N TRP A 81 5.43 3.73 -13.05
CA TRP A 81 5.92 2.60 -13.85
C TRP A 81 4.75 1.82 -14.43
N TYR A 82 4.57 1.84 -15.75
CA TYR A 82 3.39 1.29 -16.44
C TYR A 82 2.06 1.71 -15.78
N GLY A 83 1.93 3.01 -15.47
CA GLY A 83 0.74 3.56 -14.83
C GLY A 83 0.62 3.29 -13.32
N LYS A 84 1.64 2.71 -12.66
CA LYS A 84 1.63 2.36 -11.23
C LYS A 84 2.63 3.20 -10.43
N PHE A 85 2.20 3.87 -9.37
CA PHE A 85 3.09 4.67 -8.51
C PHE A 85 3.26 4.16 -7.07
N GLY A 86 2.53 3.11 -6.69
CA GLY A 86 2.49 2.61 -5.30
C GLY A 86 3.77 1.92 -4.82
N LEU A 87 3.63 0.74 -4.25
CA LEU A 87 4.69 -0.03 -3.63
C LEU A 87 5.06 -1.25 -4.49
N TYR A 88 6.32 -1.68 -4.41
CA TYR A 88 6.78 -2.88 -5.09
C TYR A 88 7.99 -3.51 -4.39
N HIS A 89 8.23 -4.79 -4.66
CA HIS A 89 9.51 -5.43 -4.39
C HIS A 89 9.82 -6.43 -5.52
N PRO A 90 10.88 -6.21 -6.32
CA PRO A 90 11.06 -6.90 -7.59
C PRO A 90 11.75 -8.26 -7.49
N ALA A 91 12.34 -8.63 -6.34
CA ALA A 91 13.11 -9.87 -6.25
C ALA A 91 13.18 -10.42 -4.82
N VAL A 92 12.06 -10.89 -4.28
CA VAL A 92 12.06 -11.63 -3.02
C VAL A 92 12.44 -13.09 -3.29
N ARG A 93 13.28 -13.69 -2.44
CA ARG A 93 13.58 -15.13 -2.48
C ARG A 93 12.93 -15.83 -1.29
N PRO A 94 11.67 -16.28 -1.41
CA PRO A 94 10.96 -16.90 -0.30
C PRO A 94 11.49 -18.32 -0.03
N PRO A 95 11.62 -18.75 1.25
CA PRO A 95 12.02 -20.11 1.59
C PRO A 95 10.84 -21.09 1.40
N HIS A 96 10.48 -21.37 0.14
CA HIS A 96 9.26 -22.12 -0.20
C HIS A 96 9.42 -22.97 -1.46
N LYS A 97 9.21 -24.29 -1.37
CA LYS A 97 9.01 -25.27 -2.49
C LYS A 97 9.54 -24.81 -3.87
N GLY A 98 10.86 -24.70 -4.04
CA GLY A 98 11.46 -24.37 -5.35
C GLY A 98 11.20 -22.95 -5.86
N VAL A 99 10.52 -22.07 -5.11
CA VAL A 99 10.29 -20.67 -5.48
C VAL A 99 11.61 -19.90 -5.37
N VAL A 100 12.19 -19.57 -6.51
CA VAL A 100 13.47 -18.87 -6.60
C VAL A 100 13.32 -17.36 -6.69
N HIS A 101 12.12 -16.90 -7.04
CA HIS A 101 11.84 -15.50 -7.27
C HIS A 101 10.36 -15.19 -6.99
N MET A 102 10.13 -14.07 -6.31
CA MET A 102 8.81 -13.55 -6.06
C MET A 102 8.80 -12.03 -6.26
N VAL A 103 7.85 -11.57 -7.09
CA VAL A 103 7.53 -10.15 -7.28
C VAL A 103 6.26 -9.84 -6.52
N VAL A 104 6.27 -8.74 -5.79
CA VAL A 104 5.09 -8.27 -5.05
C VAL A 104 4.85 -6.80 -5.32
N GLU A 105 3.59 -6.43 -5.58
CA GLU A 105 3.22 -5.05 -5.93
C GLU A 105 1.91 -4.61 -5.29
N GLU A 106 1.81 -3.31 -5.04
CA GLU A 106 0.63 -2.64 -4.51
C GLU A 106 0.47 -1.28 -5.18
N ALA A 107 -0.70 -0.94 -5.71
CA ALA A 107 -0.89 0.35 -6.38
C ALA A 107 -2.37 0.75 -6.49
N GLN A 108 -2.62 2.05 -6.63
CA GLN A 108 -3.91 2.56 -7.06
C GLN A 108 -3.87 2.72 -8.57
N LEU A 109 -4.96 2.35 -9.24
CA LEU A 109 -5.07 2.41 -10.70
C LEU A 109 -6.23 3.32 -11.06
N HIS A 110 -5.96 4.35 -11.85
CA HIS A 110 -6.92 5.40 -12.15
C HIS A 110 -7.38 5.29 -13.61
N TYR A 111 -8.71 5.24 -13.80
CA TYR A 111 -9.36 5.17 -15.11
C TYR A 111 -10.52 6.14 -15.21
N ASN A 112 -10.91 6.46 -16.43
CA ASN A 112 -12.04 7.35 -16.71
C ASN A 112 -13.39 6.61 -16.73
N SER A 113 -13.37 5.30 -16.99
CA SER A 113 -14.58 4.46 -17.05
C SER A 113 -14.28 3.00 -16.70
N ILE A 114 -15.32 2.26 -16.32
CA ILE A 114 -15.23 0.82 -16.05
C ILE A 114 -14.76 0.06 -17.30
N ASN A 115 -15.27 0.41 -18.48
CA ASN A 115 -14.89 -0.24 -19.73
C ASN A 115 -13.41 -0.06 -20.05
N ASP A 116 -12.85 1.13 -19.77
CA ASP A 116 -11.42 1.39 -19.94
C ASP A 116 -10.57 0.53 -18.99
N ALA A 117 -11.01 0.42 -17.72
CA ALA A 117 -10.34 -0.43 -16.74
C ALA A 117 -10.34 -1.91 -17.16
N ILE A 118 -11.50 -2.46 -17.56
CA ILE A 118 -11.62 -3.86 -18.00
C ILE A 118 -10.74 -4.13 -19.23
N LYS A 119 -10.79 -3.24 -20.23
CA LYS A 119 -10.03 -3.40 -21.47
C LYS A 119 -8.51 -3.37 -21.24
N LYS A 120 -8.03 -2.45 -20.40
CA LYS A 120 -6.58 -2.27 -20.15
C LYS A 120 -6.01 -3.32 -19.20
N LEU A 121 -6.78 -3.78 -18.23
CA LEU A 121 -6.29 -4.70 -17.20
C LEU A 121 -6.38 -6.17 -17.58
N GLY A 122 -7.28 -6.54 -18.51
CA GLY A 122 -7.55 -7.95 -18.77
C GLY A 122 -8.01 -8.65 -17.49
N ILE A 123 -9.09 -8.14 -16.87
CA ILE A 123 -9.49 -8.45 -15.50
C ILE A 123 -9.73 -9.94 -15.20
N ASN A 124 -9.81 -10.79 -16.23
CA ASN A 124 -10.00 -12.24 -16.12
C ASN A 124 -8.90 -12.94 -15.32
N ASP A 125 -7.68 -12.37 -15.27
CA ASP A 125 -6.57 -12.94 -14.49
C ASP A 125 -6.64 -12.58 -13.00
N TYR A 126 -7.58 -11.72 -12.60
CA TYR A 126 -7.70 -11.19 -11.24
C TYR A 126 -8.93 -11.75 -10.53
N ILE A 127 -8.80 -11.88 -9.21
CA ILE A 127 -9.94 -11.95 -8.31
C ILE A 127 -10.22 -10.54 -7.81
N TYR A 128 -11.45 -10.07 -7.94
CA TYR A 128 -11.76 -8.68 -7.64
C TYR A 128 -13.11 -8.47 -6.97
N SER A 129 -13.18 -7.43 -6.13
CA SER A 129 -14.42 -7.00 -5.48
C SER A 129 -15.20 -6.04 -6.36
N LYS A 130 -16.47 -5.83 -6.02
CA LYS A 130 -17.31 -4.84 -6.70
C LYS A 130 -16.81 -3.40 -6.54
N ASP A 131 -16.07 -3.12 -5.47
CA ASP A 131 -15.50 -1.79 -5.19
C ASP A 131 -14.11 -1.59 -5.79
N GLY A 132 -13.64 -2.52 -6.63
CA GLY A 132 -12.44 -2.37 -7.42
C GLY A 132 -11.14 -2.76 -6.71
N LEU A 133 -11.18 -3.52 -5.61
CA LEU A 133 -10.01 -4.21 -5.09
C LEU A 133 -9.68 -5.38 -6.02
N LEU A 134 -8.47 -5.41 -6.57
CA LEU A 134 -7.97 -6.44 -7.47
C LEU A 134 -6.84 -7.20 -6.81
N LEU A 135 -6.90 -8.53 -6.90
CA LEU A 135 -5.99 -9.46 -6.27
C LEU A 135 -5.49 -10.44 -7.34
N PHE A 136 -4.17 -10.48 -7.48
CA PHE A 136 -3.48 -11.39 -8.40
C PHE A 136 -2.57 -12.30 -7.62
N PHE A 137 -2.61 -13.58 -7.95
CA PHE A 137 -1.62 -14.55 -7.52
C PHE A 137 -1.36 -15.50 -8.69
N LYS A 138 -0.11 -15.58 -9.13
CA LYS A 138 0.31 -16.54 -10.14
C LYS A 138 1.58 -17.23 -9.71
N ARG A 139 1.62 -18.55 -9.87
CA ARG A 139 2.84 -19.35 -9.76
C ARG A 139 3.13 -19.96 -11.13
N THR A 140 4.31 -19.67 -11.66
CA THR A 140 4.82 -20.29 -12.89
C THR A 140 5.99 -21.19 -12.54
N THR A 141 5.96 -22.45 -12.97
CA THR A 141 7.04 -23.41 -12.74
C THR A 141 7.75 -23.69 -14.06
N SER A 142 9.08 -23.54 -14.09
CA SER A 142 9.92 -23.90 -15.23
C SER A 142 10.18 -25.40 -15.28
N GLY A 143 10.62 -25.91 -16.44
CA GLY A 143 10.88 -27.33 -16.66
C GLY A 143 11.97 -27.93 -15.75
N ASP A 144 12.83 -27.09 -15.15
CA ASP A 144 13.84 -27.48 -14.16
C ASP A 144 13.31 -27.48 -12.71
N GLY A 145 11.99 -27.32 -12.52
CA GLY A 145 11.33 -27.38 -11.21
C GLY A 145 11.43 -26.10 -10.37
N LYS A 146 12.02 -25.02 -10.89
CA LYS A 146 12.00 -23.71 -10.21
C LYS A 146 10.66 -23.02 -10.40
N SER A 147 10.23 -22.27 -9.40
CA SER A 147 8.98 -21.50 -9.47
C SER A 147 9.22 -19.99 -9.32
N PHE A 148 8.39 -19.23 -10.02
CA PHE A 148 8.29 -17.78 -9.97
C PHE A 148 6.89 -17.43 -9.47
N VAL A 149 6.79 -16.51 -8.52
CA VAL A 149 5.52 -16.11 -7.90
C VAL A 149 5.30 -14.62 -8.07
N ASP A 150 4.14 -14.25 -8.57
CA ASP A 150 3.71 -12.85 -8.69
C ASP A 150 2.48 -12.64 -7.81
N ILE A 151 2.53 -11.62 -6.95
CA ILE A 151 1.39 -11.25 -6.11
C ILE A 151 1.14 -9.75 -6.25
N SER A 152 -0.08 -9.36 -6.61
CA SER A 152 -0.44 -7.94 -6.73
C SER A 152 -1.72 -7.61 -6.00
N VAL A 153 -1.72 -6.44 -5.35
CA VAL A 153 -2.90 -5.85 -4.71
C VAL A 153 -3.14 -4.47 -5.32
N TYR A 154 -4.20 -4.33 -6.11
CA TYR A 154 -4.54 -3.06 -6.73
C TYR A 154 -5.89 -2.53 -6.25
N GLN A 155 -6.03 -1.21 -6.24
CA GLN A 155 -7.33 -0.55 -6.05
C GLN A 155 -7.64 0.29 -7.26
N ILE A 156 -8.71 -0.05 -7.98
CA ILE A 156 -9.24 0.74 -9.08
C ILE A 156 -10.00 1.96 -8.56
N TYR A 157 -9.78 3.09 -9.23
CA TYR A 157 -10.56 4.30 -9.13
C TYR A 157 -11.10 4.68 -10.51
N ILE A 158 -12.41 4.90 -10.59
CA ILE A 158 -13.09 5.44 -11.77
C ILE A 158 -13.43 6.91 -11.48
N ASN A 159 -12.91 7.82 -12.30
CA ASN A 159 -13.06 9.27 -12.09
C ASN A 159 -12.70 9.70 -10.66
N GLY A 160 -11.60 9.14 -10.13
CA GLY A 160 -11.07 9.46 -8.80
C GLY A 160 -11.82 8.84 -7.62
N LYS A 161 -12.84 7.99 -7.85
CA LYS A 161 -13.62 7.33 -6.79
C LYS A 161 -13.58 5.82 -6.95
N LYS A 162 -13.68 5.08 -5.84
CA LYS A 162 -13.91 3.64 -5.93
C LYS A 162 -15.21 3.39 -6.69
N PRO A 163 -15.25 2.45 -7.66
CA PRO A 163 -16.51 2.05 -8.26
C PRO A 163 -17.44 1.49 -7.19
N SER A 164 -18.75 1.62 -7.38
CA SER A 164 -19.75 0.95 -6.52
C SER A 164 -20.08 -0.46 -7.02
N ASN A 165 -19.81 -0.71 -8.30
CA ASN A 165 -20.05 -1.97 -8.97
C ASN A 165 -19.02 -2.18 -10.07
N LEU A 166 -18.31 -3.29 -10.02
CA LEU A 166 -17.41 -3.77 -11.07
C LEU A 166 -17.98 -5.10 -11.57
N PRO A 167 -18.50 -5.17 -12.81
CA PRO A 167 -19.15 -6.37 -13.34
C PRO A 167 -18.24 -7.61 -13.26
N GLY A 168 -18.81 -8.75 -12.89
CA GLY A 168 -18.07 -10.01 -12.74
C GLY A 168 -17.25 -10.13 -11.45
N SER A 169 -17.46 -9.21 -10.50
CA SER A 169 -16.82 -9.24 -9.18
C SER A 169 -17.15 -10.51 -8.41
N GLN A 170 -16.20 -10.90 -7.57
CA GLN A 170 -16.15 -12.18 -6.86
C GLN A 170 -16.01 -11.91 -5.36
N ASP A 171 -16.84 -11.02 -4.82
CA ASP A 171 -16.76 -10.58 -3.42
C ASP A 171 -16.77 -11.75 -2.43
N SER A 172 -17.49 -12.83 -2.74
CA SER A 172 -17.54 -14.05 -1.91
C SER A 172 -16.18 -14.76 -1.75
N LYS A 173 -15.24 -14.54 -2.68
CA LYS A 173 -13.87 -15.07 -2.61
C LYS A 173 -12.92 -14.19 -1.82
N ILE A 174 -13.34 -13.00 -1.38
CA ILE A 174 -12.47 -11.99 -0.75
C ILE A 174 -12.96 -11.72 0.67
N LYS A 175 -12.05 -11.74 1.63
CA LYS A 175 -12.29 -11.32 3.00
C LYS A 175 -11.29 -10.25 3.39
N ILE A 176 -11.79 -9.15 3.92
CA ILE A 176 -10.98 -8.04 4.42
C ILE A 176 -11.24 -7.90 5.91
N HIS A 177 -10.17 -7.81 6.68
CA HIS A 177 -10.25 -7.58 8.12
C HIS A 177 -9.30 -6.44 8.52
N ILE A 178 -9.70 -5.63 9.50
CA ILE A 178 -8.83 -4.61 10.10
C ILE A 178 -8.75 -4.97 11.58
N ASN A 179 -7.60 -5.47 12.02
CA ASN A 179 -7.36 -5.71 13.43
C ASN A 179 -7.20 -4.33 14.09
N LYS A 180 -8.17 -3.92 14.90
CA LYS A 180 -8.08 -2.69 15.71
C LYS A 180 -7.50 -3.00 17.07
#